data_AF-A0A7C1NMW1-F1
#
_entry.id   AF-A0A7C1NMW1-F1
#
_cell.length_a   1.000
_cell.length_b   1.000
_cell.length_c   1.000
_cell.angle_alpha   90.00
_cell.angle_beta   90.00
_cell.angle_gamma   90.00
#
_symmetry.space_group_name_H-M   'P 1'
#
loop_
_entity.id
_entity.type
_entity.pdbx_description
1 polymer ?
#
loop_
_entity_poly.entity_id
_entity_poly.type
_entity_poly.pdbx_seq_one_letter_code
_entity_poly.pdbx_strand_id
1 'polypeptide(L)'
;MKMSVKNIRNFSIIAHIDHGKSTLADRLMEKAGLLPPAKTKTPRIDRMELETERGVTIKLKAVRLPYALNSISYVLNMIDTPGL
;
A
#
# COMPACT_ATOMS: atom_id res chain seq x y z
N MET A 1 8.36 4.38 22.08
CA MET A 1 6.96 4.79 22.37
C MET A 1 6.06 3.58 22.14
N LYS A 2 5.38 3.06 23.17
CA LYS A 2 4.57 1.83 23.07
C LYS A 2 3.20 2.21 22.48
N MET A 3 2.91 1.75 21.26
CA MET A 3 1.66 2.08 20.58
C MET A 3 0.54 1.14 21.03
N SER A 4 -0.64 1.67 21.32
CA SER A 4 -1.79 0.86 21.76
C SER A 4 -2.24 -0.07 20.64
N VAL A 5 -2.48 -1.35 20.97
CA VAL A 5 -3.02 -2.34 20.03
C VAL A 5 -4.37 -1.90 19.46
N LYS A 6 -5.15 -1.11 20.22
CA LYS A 6 -6.42 -0.53 19.77
C LYS A 6 -6.28 0.40 18.58
N ASN A 7 -5.07 0.89 18.29
CA ASN A 7 -4.78 1.81 17.19
C ASN A 7 -4.11 1.12 15.99
N ILE A 8 -3.98 -0.21 16.00
CA ILE A 8 -3.44 -0.99 14.89
C ILE A 8 -4.61 -1.55 14.05
N ARG A 9 -4.51 -1.45 12.73
CA ARG A 9 -5.43 -2.10 11.78
C ARG A 9 -4.61 -2.94 10.83
N ASN A 10 -4.92 -4.23 10.72
CA ASN A 10 -4.30 -5.13 9.76
C ASN A 10 -5.34 -5.45 8.69
N PHE A 11 -4.99 -5.29 7.42
CA PHE A 11 -5.89 -5.58 6.30
C PHE A 11 -5.13 -6.00 5.05
N SER A 12 -5.81 -6.69 4.14
CA SER A 12 -5.32 -7.00 2.82
C SER A 12 -6.22 -6.36 1.76
N ILE A 13 -5.64 -6.02 0.61
CA ILE A 13 -6.40 -5.63 -0.58
C ILE A 13 -6.52 -6.86 -1.46
N ILE A 14 -7.76 -7.26 -1.76
CA ILE A 14 -8.09 -8.41 -2.61
C ILE A 14 -9.05 -7.94 -3.68
N ALA A 15 -8.70 -8.18 -4.94
CA ALA A 15 -9.54 -7.89 -6.09
C ALA A 15 -9.06 -8.72 -7.28
N HIS A 16 -9.96 -8.94 -8.24
CA HIS A 16 -9.64 -9.53 -9.54
C HIS A 16 -8.56 -8.73 -10.28
N ILE A 17 -7.95 -9.35 -11.29
CA ILE A 17 -6.98 -8.70 -12.18
C ILE A 17 -7.62 -7.44 -12.79
N ASP A 18 -6.81 -6.40 -12.98
CA ASP A 18 -7.19 -5.09 -13.54
C ASP A 18 -8.22 -4.25 -12.75
N HIS A 19 -8.65 -4.69 -11.57
CA HIS A 19 -9.56 -3.91 -10.69
C HIS A 19 -8.84 -2.80 -9.90
N GLY A 20 -7.61 -2.44 -10.27
CA GLY A 20 -6.90 -1.30 -9.68
C GLY A 20 -6.37 -1.51 -8.26
N LYS A 21 -6.27 -2.76 -7.78
CA LYS A 21 -5.70 -3.11 -6.46
C LYS A 21 -4.34 -2.44 -6.20
N SER A 22 -3.40 -2.61 -7.13
CA SER A 22 -2.05 -2.04 -6.99
C SER A 22 -2.07 -0.50 -7.07
N THR A 23 -2.98 0.07 -7.86
CA THR A 23 -3.21 1.52 -7.90
C THR A 23 -3.73 2.05 -6.56
N LEU A 24 -4.66 1.35 -5.93
CA LEU A 24 -5.17 1.72 -4.60
C LEU A 24 -4.07 1.66 -3.54
N ALA A 25 -3.26 0.59 -3.54
CA ALA A 25 -2.13 0.44 -2.64
C ALA A 25 -1.15 1.63 -2.76
N ASP A 26 -0.81 2.02 -3.99
CA ASP A 26 0.08 3.15 -4.24
C ASP A 26 -0.51 4.48 -3.75
N ARG A 27 -1.81 4.72 -3.97
CA ARG A 27 -2.48 5.93 -3.48
C ARG A 27 -2.55 6.00 -1.96
N LEU A 28 -2.71 4.85 -1.29
CA LEU A 28 -2.65 4.79 0.17
C LEU A 28 -1.25 5.11 0.69
N MET A 29 -0.21 4.62 0.03
CA MET A 29 1.18 4.94 0.37
C MET A 29 1.53 6.41 0.11
N GLU A 30 1.06 7.00 -1.00
CA GLU A 30 1.19 8.43 -1.28
C GLU A 30 0.53 9.27 -0.18
N LYS A 31 -0.71 8.92 0.19
CA LYS A 31 -1.46 9.64 1.23
C LYS A 31 -0.82 9.49 2.61
N ALA A 32 -0.14 8.37 2.87
CA ALA A 32 0.64 8.14 4.08
C ALA A 32 2.03 8.82 4.05
N GLY A 33 2.39 9.50 2.96
CA GLY A 33 3.68 10.17 2.77
C GLY A 33 4.86 9.20 2.55
N LEU A 34 4.58 7.94 2.22
CA LEU A 34 5.61 6.92 1.97
C LEU A 34 6.03 6.85 0.49
N LEU A 35 5.24 7.44 -0.41
CA LEU A 35 5.56 7.55 -1.82
C LEU A 35 5.40 9.00 -2.30
N PRO A 36 6.27 9.47 -3.23
CA PRO A 36 6.07 10.74 -3.91
C PRO A 36 4.82 10.68 -4.81
N PRO A 37 4.21 11.82 -5.15
CA PRO A 37 3.02 11.85 -6.00
C PRO A 37 3.28 11.21 -7.37
N ALA A 38 2.33 10.42 -7.88
CA ALA A 38 2.38 9.73 -9.18
C ALA A 38 2.76 10.58 -10.41
N LYS A 39 2.77 11.91 -10.32
CA LYS A 39 3.26 12.82 -11.38
C LYS A 39 4.79 12.80 -11.52
N THR A 40 5.50 12.22 -10.55
CA THR A 40 6.94 12.01 -10.62
C THR A 40 7.20 10.68 -11.34
N LYS A 41 8.05 10.68 -12.38
CA LYS A 41 8.49 9.45 -13.11
C LYS A 41 9.37 8.53 -12.25
N THR A 42 9.21 8.57 -10.93
CA THR A 42 10.01 7.78 -10.01
C THR A 42 9.49 6.35 -9.96
N PRO A 43 10.37 5.35 -9.98
CA PRO A 43 10.00 3.95 -9.81
C PRO A 43 9.19 3.81 -8.51
N ARG A 44 8.01 3.18 -8.59
CA ARG A 44 7.22 2.86 -7.38
C ARG A 44 8.02 1.83 -6.57
N ILE A 45 8.07 2.03 -5.25
CA ILE A 45 8.87 1.21 -4.34
C ILE A 45 8.55 -0.27 -4.57
N ASP A 46 9.61 -1.01 -4.88
CA ASP A 46 9.68 -2.47 -4.99
C ASP A 46 8.75 -3.12 -6.02
N ARG A 47 8.59 -2.54 -7.22
CA ARG A 47 8.09 -3.32 -8.36
C ARG A 47 9.24 -4.04 -9.06
N MET A 48 9.15 -5.36 -9.14
CA MET A 48 9.99 -6.11 -10.08
C MET A 48 9.72 -5.59 -11.50
N GLU A 49 10.73 -5.61 -12.37
CA GLU A 49 10.56 -5.23 -13.79
C GLU A 49 9.39 -6.01 -14.42
N LEU A 50 9.30 -7.30 -14.15
CA LEU A 50 8.21 -8.17 -14.61
C LEU A 50 6.82 -7.75 -14.11
N GLU A 51 6.69 -7.24 -12.88
CA GLU A 51 5.43 -6.71 -12.35
C GLU A 51 5.05 -5.40 -13.04
N THR A 52 6.05 -4.58 -13.35
CA THR A 52 5.86 -3.29 -14.04
C THR A 52 5.45 -3.51 -15.49
N GLU A 53 6.12 -4.42 -16.20
CA GLU A 53 5.81 -4.77 -17.59
C GLU A 53 4.41 -5.38 -17.74
N ARG A 54 4.01 -6.23 -16.79
CA ARG A 54 2.72 -6.93 -16.85
C ARG A 54 1.58 -6.21 -16.14
N GLY A 55 1.86 -5.13 -15.41
CA GLY A 55 0.85 -4.39 -14.66
C GLY A 55 0.19 -5.17 -13.52
N VAL A 56 0.81 -6.24 -13.01
CA VAL A 56 0.25 -7.13 -11.99
C VAL A 56 1.14 -7.26 -10.75
N THR A 57 0.53 -7.54 -9.60
CA THR A 57 1.26 -7.96 -8.39
C THR A 57 1.54 -9.46 -8.48
N ILE A 58 2.82 -9.85 -8.46
CA ILE A 58 3.29 -11.24 -8.51
C ILE A 58 3.66 -11.73 -7.10
N LYS A 59 4.23 -10.84 -6.27
CA LYS A 59 4.58 -11.15 -4.87
C LYS A 59 3.79 -10.30 -3.89
N LEU A 60 3.47 -10.90 -2.75
CA LEU A 60 2.82 -10.22 -1.63
C LEU A 60 3.73 -9.10 -1.09
N LYS A 61 3.15 -7.92 -0.84
CA LYS A 61 3.87 -6.77 -0.27
C LYS A 61 3.21 -6.34 1.03
N ALA A 62 3.97 -6.32 2.12
CA ALA A 62 3.51 -5.84 3.41
C ALA A 62 4.03 -4.42 3.65
N VAL A 63 3.12 -3.48 3.90
CA VAL A 63 3.43 -2.05 4.07
C VAL A 63 2.80 -1.53 5.36
N ARG A 64 3.56 -0.75 6.13
CA ARG A 64 3.08 -0.09 7.34
C ARG A 64 2.76 1.37 7.07
N LEU A 65 1.49 1.74 7.09
CA LEU A 65 1.00 3.09 6.80
C LEU A 65 0.72 3.87 8.11
N PRO A 66 1.42 4.99 8.37
CA PRO A 66 0.99 5.93 9.40
C PRO A 66 -0.33 6.62 8.97
N TYR A 67 -1.26 6.75 9.91
CA TYR A 67 -2.55 7.42 9.64
C TYR A 67 -3.02 8.19 10.87
N ALA A 68 -3.42 9.45 10.70
CA ALA A 68 -3.97 10.28 11.76
C ALA A 68 -5.45 10.58 11.49
N LEU A 69 -6.29 10.35 12.49
CA LEU A 69 -7.73 10.64 12.43
C LEU A 69 -8.19 11.22 13.76
N ASN A 70 -8.80 12.41 13.72
CA ASN A 70 -9.31 13.12 14.90
C ASN A 70 -8.25 13.23 16.02
N SER A 71 -7.02 13.62 15.65
CA SER A 71 -5.86 13.72 16.55
C SER A 71 -5.38 12.41 17.18
N ILE A 72 -5.91 11.25 16.76
CA ILE A 72 -5.44 9.93 17.18
C ILE A 72 -4.58 9.34 16.06
N SER A 73 -3.37 8.92 16.43
CA SER A 73 -2.46 8.20 15.53
C SER A 73 -2.79 6.72 15.50
N TYR A 74 -2.91 6.21 14.27
CA TYR A 74 -3.12 4.81 13.92
C TYR A 74 -1.95 4.31 13.07
N VAL A 75 -1.83 2.99 13.05
CA VAL A 75 -1.02 2.28 12.07
C VAL A 75 -1.90 1.31 11.32
N LEU A 76 -1.86 1.43 10.00
CA LEU A 76 -2.54 0.52 9.09
C LEU A 76 -1.47 -0.38 8.45
N ASN A 77 -1.43 -1.64 8.83
CA ASN A 77 -0.61 -2.65 8.18
C ASN A 77 -1.41 -3.22 7.00
N MET A 78 -0.94 -2.89 5.79
CA MET A 78 -1.54 -3.27 4.53
C MET A 78 -0.77 -4.45 3.91
N ILE A 79 -1.51 -5.41 3.38
CA ILE A 79 -0.98 -6.48 2.55
C ILE A 79 -1.55 -6.33 1.13
N ASP A 80 -0.69 -6.02 0.16
CA ASP A 80 -1.05 -6.12 -1.27
C ASP A 80 -0.86 -7.58 -1.71
N THR A 81 -1.91 -8.17 -2.26
CA THR A 81 -1.92 -9.59 -2.68
C THR A 81 -1.82 -9.70 -4.19
N PRO A 82 -1.39 -10.84 -4.76
CA PRO A 82 -1.56 -11.09 -6.19
C PRO A 82 -3.03 -11.03 -6.61
N GLY A 83 -3.31 -10.61 -7.84
CA GLY A 83 -4.66 -10.78 -8.41
C GLY A 83 -4.97 -12.26 -8.60
N LEU A 84 -6.20 -12.65 -8.29
CA LEU A 84 -6.77 -13.93 -8.72
C LEU A 84 -7.32 -13.80 -10.14
#